data_AF-A0A7J8SIJ5-F1
#
_entry.id   AF-A0A7J8SIJ5-F1
#
_cell.length_a   1.000
_cell.length_b   1.000
_cell.length_c   1.000
_cell.angle_alpha   90.00
_cell.angle_beta   90.00
_cell.angle_gamma   90.00
#
_symmetry.space_group_name_H-M   'P 1'
#
loop_
_entity.id
_entity.type
_entity.pdbx_description
1 polymer ?
#
loop_
_entity_poly.entity_id
_entity_poly.type
_entity_poly.pdbx_seq_one_letter_code
_entity_poly.pdbx_strand_id
1 'polypeptide(L)'
;MPIFAANITRDMLDVKLGKALAVNFPLQLHHSPDESVDVNYPRDELLRMVRSLSPKVITLVEQESNTNTAPFLPRFIKTLEYYLAMFESIDETMPRHRREQINVEQHWLARDIVNVIACEGKERVEHHELFGKWKSRLTMVGFRPYPGGRTTTLYRLLLGAVMAKIHTLLW
;
A
#
# COMPACT_ATOMS: atom_id res chain seq x y z
N MET A 1 0.27 -14.77 -10.55
CA MET A 1 0.50 -13.39 -11.02
C MET A 1 -0.28 -12.48 -10.10
N PRO A 2 0.36 -11.55 -9.35
CA PRO A 2 -0.42 -10.55 -8.62
C PRO A 2 -1.23 -9.76 -9.66
N ILE A 3 -2.54 -9.64 -9.42
CA ILE A 3 -3.37 -8.74 -10.20
C ILE A 3 -2.93 -7.35 -9.79
N PHE A 4 -2.17 -6.67 -10.64
CA PHE A 4 -1.88 -5.25 -10.45
C PHE A 4 -3.21 -4.52 -10.35
N ALA A 5 -3.32 -3.60 -9.38
CA ALA A 5 -4.55 -2.86 -9.14
C ALA A 5 -5.07 -2.16 -10.42
N ALA A 6 -4.14 -1.79 -11.33
CA ALA A 6 -4.42 -1.23 -12.64
C ALA A 6 -5.23 -2.14 -13.60
N ASN A 7 -5.23 -3.47 -13.38
CA ASN A 7 -5.94 -4.43 -14.24
C ASN A 7 -7.32 -4.81 -13.71
N ILE A 8 -7.76 -4.23 -12.58
CA ILE A 8 -9.07 -4.51 -11.99
C ILE A 8 -10.14 -3.81 -12.82
N THR A 9 -11.05 -4.59 -13.41
CA THR A 9 -12.24 -4.07 -14.07
C THR A 9 -13.47 -4.22 -13.18
N ARG A 10 -14.53 -3.48 -13.50
CA ARG A 10 -15.80 -3.53 -12.77
C ARG A 10 -16.40 -4.94 -12.74
N ASP A 11 -16.31 -5.68 -13.84
CA ASP A 11 -16.95 -7.00 -13.97
C ASP A 11 -16.23 -8.08 -13.15
N MET A 12 -14.99 -7.85 -12.74
CA MET A 12 -14.27 -8.71 -11.80
C MET A 12 -14.80 -8.57 -10.36
N LEU A 13 -15.53 -7.49 -10.09
CA LEU A 13 -16.10 -7.19 -8.78
C LEU A 13 -17.57 -7.63 -8.79
N ASP A 14 -17.89 -8.71 -8.06
CA ASP A 14 -19.28 -9.23 -7.88
C ASP A 14 -20.14 -8.27 -7.02
N VAL A 15 -20.31 -7.04 -7.50
CA VAL A 15 -21.05 -5.98 -6.81
C VAL A 15 -22.54 -6.22 -6.96
N LYS A 16 -23.19 -6.55 -5.85
CA LYS A 16 -24.63 -6.84 -5.80
C LYS A 16 -25.44 -5.58 -5.57
N LEU A 17 -26.42 -5.33 -6.45
CA LEU A 17 -27.33 -4.20 -6.33
C LEU A 17 -28.06 -4.24 -4.98
N GLY A 18 -28.20 -3.07 -4.34
CA GLY A 18 -28.90 -2.92 -3.06
C GLY A 18 -28.09 -3.29 -1.82
N LYS A 19 -26.88 -3.84 -1.95
CA LYS A 19 -25.98 -4.08 -0.81
C LYS A 19 -25.04 -2.89 -0.57
N ALA A 20 -24.72 -2.65 0.69
CA ALA A 20 -23.68 -1.69 1.05
C ALA A 20 -22.31 -2.23 0.63
N LEU A 21 -21.52 -1.40 -0.04
CA LEU A 21 -20.16 -1.71 -0.48
C LEU A 21 -19.14 -0.99 0.39
N ALA A 22 -18.13 -1.73 0.87
CA ALA A 22 -16.92 -1.19 1.47
C ALA A 22 -15.73 -1.63 0.61
N VAL A 23 -14.77 -0.73 0.37
CA VAL A 23 -13.57 -1.03 -0.43
C VAL A 23 -12.34 -0.79 0.42
N ASN A 24 -11.41 -1.74 0.43
CA ASN A 24 -10.16 -1.65 1.17
C ASN A 24 -8.97 -1.71 0.22
N PHE A 25 -8.02 -0.79 0.39
CA PHE A 25 -6.75 -0.77 -0.31
C PHE A 25 -5.60 -0.98 0.70
N PRO A 26 -5.19 -2.24 0.96
CA PRO A 26 -4.18 -2.55 1.96
C PRO A 26 -2.78 -2.71 1.34
N LEU A 27 -1.98 -1.64 1.34
CA LEU A 27 -0.60 -1.64 0.84
C LEU A 27 -0.55 -2.15 -0.61
N GLN A 28 -1.28 -1.49 -1.51
CA GLN A 28 -1.42 -1.94 -2.91
C GLN A 28 -1.36 -0.82 -3.94
N LEU A 29 -1.83 0.39 -3.62
CA LEU A 29 -1.91 1.45 -4.61
C LEU A 29 -0.52 1.99 -4.98
N HIS A 30 0.46 1.89 -4.08
CA HIS A 30 1.85 2.26 -4.37
C HIS A 30 2.47 1.42 -5.50
N HIS A 31 2.00 0.20 -5.78
CA HIS A 31 2.49 -0.60 -6.90
C HIS A 31 2.03 -0.11 -8.28
N SER A 32 1.00 0.74 -8.33
CA SER A 32 0.53 1.29 -9.60
C SER A 32 1.46 2.43 -10.02
N PRO A 33 1.86 2.51 -11.29
CA PRO A 33 2.69 3.61 -11.79
C PRO A 33 2.07 4.97 -11.46
N ASP A 34 2.92 5.97 -11.26
CA ASP A 34 2.47 7.36 -11.18
C ASP A 34 2.51 8.03 -12.56
N GLU A 35 2.14 9.30 -12.58
CA GLU A 35 2.02 10.12 -13.79
C GLU A 35 3.33 10.28 -14.56
N SER A 36 4.47 10.11 -13.88
CA SER A 36 5.78 10.20 -14.52
C SER A 36 6.14 8.94 -15.30
N VAL A 37 5.45 7.83 -15.03
CA VAL A 37 5.70 6.51 -15.61
C VAL A 37 4.58 6.08 -16.57
N ASP A 38 3.33 6.40 -16.25
CA ASP A 38 2.16 6.10 -17.08
C ASP A 38 1.22 7.31 -17.20
N VAL A 39 1.04 7.78 -18.44
CA VAL A 39 0.19 8.93 -18.78
C VAL A 39 -1.31 8.64 -18.67
N ASN A 40 -1.71 7.39 -18.44
CA ASN A 40 -3.11 7.02 -18.25
C ASN A 40 -3.59 7.19 -16.81
N TYR A 41 -2.72 7.62 -15.88
CA TYR A 41 -3.08 7.85 -14.47
C TYR A 41 -3.76 6.62 -13.83
N PRO A 42 -3.16 5.42 -13.87
CA PRO A 42 -3.84 4.17 -13.50
C PRO A 42 -4.38 4.17 -12.07
N ARG A 43 -3.71 4.85 -11.14
CA ARG A 43 -4.21 5.08 -9.77
C ARG A 43 -5.53 5.82 -9.76
N ASP A 44 -5.59 6.92 -10.49
CA ASP A 44 -6.76 7.78 -10.51
C ASP A 44 -7.92 7.13 -11.27
N GLU A 45 -7.64 6.36 -12.33
CA GLU A 45 -8.64 5.54 -13.03
C GLU A 45 -9.28 4.50 -12.12
N LEU A 46 -8.47 3.75 -11.36
CA LEU A 46 -8.96 2.79 -10.38
C LEU A 46 -9.82 3.48 -9.32
N LEU A 47 -9.38 4.63 -8.79
CA LEU A 47 -10.12 5.40 -7.80
C LEU A 47 -11.45 5.94 -8.36
N ARG A 48 -11.49 6.39 -9.62
CA ARG A 48 -12.73 6.80 -10.31
C ARG A 48 -13.67 5.62 -10.54
N MET A 49 -13.16 4.46 -10.95
CA MET A 49 -13.94 3.24 -11.10
C MET A 49 -14.57 2.84 -9.76
N VAL A 50 -13.78 2.79 -8.70
CA VAL A 50 -14.24 2.49 -7.34
C VAL A 50 -15.28 3.51 -6.88
N ARG A 51 -15.09 4.81 -7.18
CA ARG A 51 -16.08 5.85 -6.89
C ARG A 51 -17.40 5.59 -7.60
N SER A 52 -17.37 5.14 -8.87
CA SER A 52 -18.57 4.85 -9.66
C SER A 52 -19.43 3.72 -9.07
N LEU A 53 -18.82 2.81 -8.29
CA LEU A 53 -19.52 1.75 -7.55
C LEU A 53 -20.29 2.28 -6.33
N SER A 54 -20.18 3.58 -6.02
CA SER A 54 -20.84 4.23 -4.89
C SER A 54 -20.61 3.53 -3.53
N PRO A 55 -19.36 3.21 -3.15
CA PRO A 55 -19.07 2.60 -1.86
C PRO A 55 -19.49 3.51 -0.71
N LYS A 56 -19.97 2.90 0.37
CA LYS A 56 -20.32 3.61 1.61
C LYS A 56 -19.08 4.09 2.36
N VAL A 57 -18.01 3.31 2.30
CA VAL A 57 -16.73 3.63 2.92
C VAL A 57 -15.60 3.06 2.09
N ILE A 58 -14.47 3.76 2.09
CA ILE A 58 -13.21 3.22 1.63
C ILE A 58 -12.18 3.29 2.76
N THR A 59 -11.27 2.34 2.80
CA THR A 59 -10.09 2.35 3.67
C THR A 59 -8.85 2.30 2.81
N LEU A 60 -7.88 3.17 3.12
CA LEU A 60 -6.58 3.21 2.46
C LEU A 60 -5.51 3.03 3.53
N VAL A 61 -4.67 2.02 3.36
CA VAL A 61 -3.51 1.76 4.21
C VAL A 61 -2.29 1.73 3.30
N GLU A 62 -1.40 2.69 3.48
CA GLU A 62 -0.20 2.86 2.65
C GLU A 62 0.99 3.18 3.56
N GLN A 63 2.20 2.83 3.12
CA GLN A 63 3.41 3.21 3.83
C GLN A 63 3.66 4.72 3.66
N GLU A 64 3.87 5.41 4.79
CA GLU A 64 4.14 6.85 4.83
C GLU A 64 5.59 7.13 4.43
N SER A 65 5.86 7.17 3.13
CA SER A 65 7.18 7.47 2.57
C SER A 65 7.07 8.15 1.21
N ASN A 66 8.07 8.96 0.86
CA ASN A 66 8.22 9.47 -0.50
C ASN A 66 9.34 8.70 -1.22
N THR A 67 9.04 7.50 -1.69
CA THR A 67 9.94 6.76 -2.58
C THR A 67 9.64 7.03 -4.05
N ASN A 68 8.50 7.64 -4.35
CA ASN A 68 8.08 7.87 -5.72
C ASN A 68 8.85 9.02 -6.39
N THR A 69 8.72 10.25 -5.88
CA THR A 69 9.26 11.46 -6.54
C THR A 69 10.60 11.94 -5.98
N ALA A 70 11.06 11.36 -4.86
CA ALA A 70 12.31 11.76 -4.25
C ALA A 70 13.53 11.38 -5.13
N PRO A 71 14.55 12.25 -5.24
CA PRO A 71 15.84 11.90 -5.84
C PRO A 71 16.50 10.73 -5.11
N PHE A 72 17.46 10.07 -5.77
CA PHE A 72 18.08 8.84 -5.27
C PHE A 72 18.60 8.94 -3.82
N LEU A 73 19.45 9.92 -3.50
CA LEU A 73 20.08 9.98 -2.19
C LEU A 73 19.08 10.17 -1.03
N PRO A 74 18.15 11.15 -1.07
CA PRO A 74 17.08 11.26 -0.07
C PRO A 74 16.23 10.00 0.04
N ARG A 75 15.88 9.37 -1.10
CA ARG A 75 15.11 8.13 -1.15
C ARG A 75 15.86 6.98 -0.47
N PHE A 76 17.14 6.81 -0.77
CA PHE A 76 18.00 5.80 -0.18
C PHE A 76 18.05 5.91 1.34
N ILE A 77 18.35 7.12 1.86
CA ILE A 77 18.43 7.38 3.31
C ILE A 77 17.10 7.06 3.99
N LYS A 78 15.99 7.59 3.45
CA LYS A 78 14.65 7.37 4.04
C LYS A 78 14.20 5.92 3.99
N THR A 79 14.59 5.20 2.95
CA THR A 79 14.32 3.76 2.83
C THR A 79 15.06 2.99 3.92
N LEU A 80 16.36 3.24 4.11
CA LEU A 80 17.13 2.57 5.15
C LEU A 80 16.60 2.87 6.56
N GLU A 81 16.29 4.14 6.86
CA GLU A 81 15.69 4.53 8.15
C GLU A 81 14.38 3.77 8.42
N TYR A 82 13.49 3.66 7.42
CA TYR A 82 12.21 2.97 7.55
C TYR A 82 12.40 1.47 7.79
N TYR A 83 13.18 0.79 6.95
CA TYR A 83 13.33 -0.66 7.06
C TYR A 83 14.15 -1.06 8.29
N LEU A 84 15.10 -0.23 8.75
CA LEU A 84 15.79 -0.46 10.02
C LEU A 84 14.79 -0.50 11.18
N ALA A 85 13.92 0.51 11.30
CA ALA A 85 12.90 0.54 12.35
C ALA A 85 11.91 -0.64 12.26
N MET A 86 11.58 -1.08 11.04
CA MET A 86 10.75 -2.27 10.82
C MET A 86 11.45 -3.56 11.30
N PHE A 87 12.73 -3.74 10.96
CA PHE A 87 13.50 -4.91 11.41
C PHE A 87 13.67 -4.92 12.94
N GLU A 88 13.95 -3.77 13.56
CA GLU A 88 14.02 -3.63 15.02
C GLU A 88 12.69 -4.03 15.68
N SER A 89 11.55 -3.56 15.14
CA SER A 89 10.22 -3.91 15.66
C SER A 89 9.89 -5.40 15.52
N ILE A 90 10.30 -6.04 14.43
CA ILE A 90 10.12 -7.49 14.23
C ILE A 90 10.98 -8.26 15.25
N ASP A 91 12.24 -7.86 15.43
CA ASP A 91 13.17 -8.48 16.38
C ASP A 91 12.69 -8.42 17.83
N GLU A 92 11.98 -7.35 18.22
CA GLU A 92 11.38 -7.21 19.56
C GLU A 92 10.11 -8.04 19.76
N THR A 93 9.31 -8.22 18.71
CA THR A 93 7.96 -8.81 18.82
C THR A 93 7.92 -10.31 18.57
N MET A 94 8.97 -10.88 17.97
CA MET A 94 8.99 -12.27 17.51
C MET A 94 10.07 -13.10 18.22
N PRO A 95 9.73 -14.26 18.80
CA PRO A 95 10.73 -15.17 19.35
C PRO A 95 11.69 -15.61 18.25
N ARG A 96 12.96 -15.22 18.36
CA ARG A 96 14.06 -15.74 17.54
C ARG A 96 13.99 -17.27 17.63
N HIS A 97 13.69 -17.97 16.52
CA HIS A 97 13.89 -19.43 16.27
C HIS A 97 12.82 -20.12 15.38
N ARG A 98 11.80 -19.45 14.84
CA ARG A 98 10.99 -20.05 13.74
C ARG A 98 11.62 -19.77 12.37
N ARG A 99 12.41 -20.74 11.88
CA ARG A 99 13.07 -20.73 10.55
C ARG A 99 12.12 -20.49 9.37
N GLU A 100 10.87 -20.89 9.49
CA GLU A 100 9.86 -20.76 8.44
C GLU A 100 9.34 -19.31 8.28
N GLN A 101 9.50 -18.48 9.31
CA GLN A 101 9.03 -17.09 9.36
C GLN A 101 10.07 -16.09 8.85
N ILE A 102 11.35 -16.39 9.06
CA ILE A 102 12.51 -15.61 8.57
C ILE A 102 12.54 -15.57 7.03
N ASN A 103 12.08 -16.62 6.35
CA ASN A 103 12.25 -16.73 4.89
C ASN A 103 11.21 -15.98 4.07
N VAL A 104 9.96 -15.84 4.51
CA VAL A 104 8.95 -15.12 3.72
C VAL A 104 9.05 -13.62 4.00
N GLU A 105 9.10 -13.21 5.27
CA GLU A 105 9.08 -11.77 5.61
C GLU A 105 10.37 -11.06 5.17
N GLN A 106 11.55 -11.65 5.39
CA GLN A 106 12.81 -11.03 4.98
C GLN A 106 12.98 -10.99 3.45
N HIS A 107 12.51 -12.00 2.71
CA HIS A 107 12.61 -11.97 1.24
C HIS A 107 11.68 -10.92 0.64
N TRP A 108 10.51 -10.66 1.24
CA TRP A 108 9.60 -9.64 0.71
C TRP A 108 10.13 -8.24 1.04
N LEU A 109 10.51 -7.96 2.29
CA LEU A 109 11.11 -6.67 2.64
C LEU A 109 12.39 -6.39 1.85
N ALA A 110 13.24 -7.41 1.63
CA ALA A 110 14.43 -7.26 0.80
C ALA A 110 14.10 -6.94 -0.66
N ARG A 111 13.02 -7.52 -1.23
CA ARG A 111 12.59 -7.21 -2.60
C ARG A 111 12.12 -5.77 -2.73
N ASP A 112 11.36 -5.28 -1.76
CA ASP A 112 10.90 -3.89 -1.76
C ASP A 112 12.09 -2.92 -1.63
N ILE A 113 13.03 -3.19 -0.71
CA ILE A 113 14.27 -2.42 -0.55
C ILE A 113 15.05 -2.36 -1.87
N VAL A 114 15.28 -3.53 -2.49
CA VAL A 114 16.00 -3.62 -3.76
C VAL A 114 15.26 -2.85 -4.85
N ASN A 115 13.94 -2.95 -4.94
CA ASN A 115 13.18 -2.23 -5.95
C ASN A 115 13.26 -0.70 -5.75
N VAL A 116 13.12 -0.21 -4.51
CA VAL A 116 13.19 1.23 -4.21
C VAL A 116 14.58 1.82 -4.52
N ILE A 117 15.65 1.05 -4.27
CA ILE A 117 17.04 1.53 -4.37
C ILE A 117 17.65 1.27 -5.74
N ALA A 118 17.49 0.06 -6.29
CA ALA A 118 18.22 -0.39 -7.47
C ALA A 118 17.45 -0.23 -8.79
N CYS A 119 16.13 -0.05 -8.75
CA CYS A 119 15.31 0.12 -9.94
C CYS A 119 14.99 1.60 -10.19
N GLU A 120 14.77 1.94 -11.46
CA GLU A 120 14.37 3.28 -11.90
C GLU A 120 13.34 3.19 -13.04
N GLY A 121 12.68 4.31 -13.34
CA GLY A 121 11.68 4.37 -14.41
C GLY A 121 10.56 3.34 -14.22
N LYS A 122 10.30 2.54 -15.27
CA LYS A 122 9.24 1.50 -15.28
C LYS A 122 9.57 0.25 -14.45
N GLU A 123 10.85 0.01 -14.16
CA GLU A 123 11.29 -1.17 -13.39
C GLU A 123 11.11 -0.95 -11.89
N ARG A 124 11.07 0.30 -11.45
CA ARG A 124 10.69 0.64 -10.08
C ARG A 124 9.18 0.57 -10.00
N VAL A 125 8.67 -0.19 -9.04
CA VAL A 125 7.24 -0.41 -8.79
C VAL A 125 6.83 0.02 -7.39
N GLU A 126 7.78 0.19 -6.46
CA GLU A 126 7.53 0.66 -5.08
C GLU A 126 7.39 2.19 -5.01
N HIS A 127 6.29 2.72 -5.55
CA HIS A 127 6.03 4.16 -5.66
C HIS A 127 5.19 4.71 -4.48
N HIS A 128 5.75 4.64 -3.27
CA HIS A 128 5.12 5.19 -2.07
C HIS A 128 4.95 6.71 -2.13
N GLU A 129 3.84 7.19 -1.58
CA GLU A 129 3.52 8.61 -1.47
C GLU A 129 3.12 8.96 -0.04
N LEU A 130 3.39 10.21 0.34
CA LEU A 130 2.97 10.75 1.64
C LEU A 130 1.45 10.88 1.71
N PHE A 131 0.91 10.83 2.94
CA PHE A 131 -0.52 10.96 3.23
C PHE A 131 -1.17 12.15 2.52
N GLY A 132 -0.49 13.29 2.46
CA GLY A 132 -1.01 14.49 1.79
C GLY A 132 -1.35 14.26 0.32
N LYS A 133 -0.52 13.50 -0.40
CA LYS A 133 -0.74 13.18 -1.82
C LYS A 133 -1.88 12.18 -1.99
N TRP A 134 -1.92 11.13 -1.19
CA TRP A 134 -3.03 10.18 -1.16
C TRP A 134 -4.38 10.85 -0.83
N LYS A 135 -4.39 11.71 0.18
CA LYS A 135 -5.57 12.50 0.55
C LYS A 135 -6.03 13.36 -0.64
N SER A 136 -5.11 14.03 -1.33
CA SER A 136 -5.42 14.85 -2.51
C SER A 136 -6.09 14.02 -3.61
N ARG A 137 -5.50 12.88 -3.99
CA ARG A 137 -6.04 11.96 -5.00
C ARG A 137 -7.48 11.52 -4.67
N LEU A 138 -7.70 11.07 -3.43
CA LEU A 138 -9.02 10.67 -2.96
C LEU A 138 -10.04 11.82 -2.99
N THR A 139 -9.63 13.02 -2.58
CA THR A 139 -10.52 14.20 -2.62
C THR A 139 -10.84 14.64 -4.03
N MET A 140 -9.89 14.53 -4.97
CA MET A 140 -10.07 14.91 -6.37
C MET A 140 -11.09 14.03 -7.08
N VAL A 141 -11.21 12.75 -6.71
CA VAL A 141 -12.26 11.85 -7.21
C VAL A 141 -13.56 11.92 -6.40
N GLY A 142 -13.65 12.84 -5.43
CA GLY A 142 -14.88 13.13 -4.67
C GLY A 142 -15.08 12.33 -3.39
N PHE A 143 -14.07 11.62 -2.88
CA PHE A 143 -14.11 11.11 -1.50
C PHE A 143 -13.85 12.22 -0.49
N ARG A 144 -14.31 12.01 0.75
CA ARG A 144 -14.09 12.96 1.86
C ARG A 144 -13.53 12.21 3.06
N PRO A 145 -12.54 12.77 3.78
CA PRO A 145 -12.06 12.19 5.02
C PRO A 145 -13.20 12.00 6.03
N TYR A 146 -13.18 10.88 6.75
CA TYR A 146 -14.14 10.64 7.82
C TYR A 146 -13.73 11.42 9.09
N PRO A 147 -14.56 12.33 9.63
CA PRO A 147 -14.19 13.22 10.74
C PRO A 147 -13.81 12.50 12.05
N GLY A 148 -14.33 11.29 12.28
CA GLY A 148 -14.11 10.51 13.49
C GLY A 148 -12.94 9.51 13.41
N GLY A 149 -12.18 9.50 12.31
CA GLY A 149 -11.05 8.59 12.11
C GLY A 149 -9.87 8.97 13.00
N ARG A 150 -9.88 8.53 14.27
CA ARG A 150 -8.70 8.63 15.14
C ARG A 150 -7.62 7.68 14.62
N THR A 151 -6.45 8.24 14.29
CA THR A 151 -5.21 7.55 13.89
C THR A 151 -4.80 6.41 14.85
N THR A 152 -5.32 6.40 16.08
CA THR A 152 -5.01 5.41 17.13
C THR A 152 -5.58 4.01 16.90
N THR A 153 -6.69 3.83 16.18
CA THR A 153 -7.18 2.49 15.82
C THR A 153 -6.29 1.85 14.74
N LEU A 154 -5.59 2.69 13.96
CA LEU A 154 -4.73 2.25 12.87
C LEU A 154 -3.51 1.49 13.37
N TYR A 155 -2.92 1.78 14.54
CA TYR A 155 -1.76 1.03 15.05
C TYR A 155 -2.11 -0.42 15.41
N ARG A 156 -3.27 -0.66 16.03
CA ARG A 156 -3.75 -2.03 16.32
C ARG A 156 -4.26 -2.75 15.08
N LEU A 157 -4.81 -2.03 14.11
CA LEU A 157 -5.19 -2.57 12.80
C LEU A 157 -4.00 -2.75 11.85
N LEU A 158 -2.91 -1.97 11.98
CA LEU A 158 -1.67 -2.10 11.23
C LEU A 158 -0.84 -3.23 11.81
N LEU A 159 -0.66 -3.29 13.14
CA LEU A 159 -0.12 -4.49 13.78
C LEU A 159 -1.03 -5.68 13.47
N GLY A 160 -2.35 -5.53 13.55
CA GLY A 160 -3.31 -6.57 13.20
C GLY A 160 -3.31 -6.97 11.72
N ALA A 161 -3.07 -6.06 10.77
CA ALA A 161 -3.06 -6.34 9.33
C ALA A 161 -1.67 -6.77 8.84
N VAL A 162 -0.59 -6.27 9.43
CA VAL A 162 0.76 -6.81 9.27
C VAL A 162 0.78 -8.21 9.84
N MET A 163 0.31 -8.42 11.08
CA MET A 163 0.20 -9.74 11.70
C MET A 163 -0.84 -10.64 11.03
N ALA A 164 -1.95 -10.12 10.49
CA ALA A 164 -2.93 -10.93 9.75
C ALA A 164 -2.45 -11.24 8.33
N LYS A 165 -1.70 -10.36 7.67
CA LYS A 165 -1.04 -10.65 6.39
C LYS A 165 0.07 -11.70 6.62
N ILE A 166 0.79 -11.61 7.74
CA ILE A 166 1.69 -12.66 8.24
C ILE A 166 0.90 -13.96 8.51
N HIS A 167 -0.22 -13.92 9.22
CA HIS A 167 -1.03 -15.10 9.55
C HIS A 167 -1.72 -15.73 8.33
N THR A 168 -2.14 -14.96 7.33
CA THR A 168 -2.78 -15.44 6.09
C THR A 168 -1.75 -15.95 5.08
N LEU A 169 -0.45 -15.70 5.30
CA LEU A 169 0.65 -16.24 4.49
C LEU A 169 1.34 -17.44 5.17
N LEU A 170 0.96 -17.77 6.40
CA LEU A 170 1.44 -18.89 7.20
C LEU A 170 0.46 -20.08 7.23
N TRP A 171 -0.67 -19.98 6.52
CA TRP A 171 -1.72 -20.99 6.35
C TRP A 171 -2.33 -20.88 4.96
#